data_AF-A0A6N8JGY0-F1
#
_entry.id   AF-A0A6N8JGY0-F1
#
_cell.length_a   1.000
_cell.length_b   1.000
_cell.length_c   1.000
_cell.angle_alpha   90.00
_cell.angle_beta   90.00
_cell.angle_gamma   90.00
#
_symmetry.space_group_name_H-M   'P 1'
#
loop_
_entity.id
_entity.type
_entity.pdbx_description
1 polymer ?
#
loop_
_entity_poly.entity_id
_entity_poly.type
_entity_poly.pdbx_seq_one_letter_code
_entity_poly.pdbx_strand_id
1 'polypeptide(L)'
;MNILSGLFEAVGLYSTSGGLGEHLRGLDVNCQTFSRQSAYSIVFLFMILVNAVIMLNYYYGLLNRHPFNKLGWWLINVFTGAFIIYLIAYLEPHRDLVNNNYCQELNFHNGDCVRFGLTAAIYSVIWSVLLSLFIKWKSIVNKKIPF
;
A
#
# COMPACT_ATOMS: atom_id res chain seq x y z
N MET A 1 13.22 -6.78 -14.56
CA MET A 1 12.69 -6.27 -13.28
C MET A 1 11.47 -5.43 -13.57
N ASN A 2 10.35 -5.71 -12.90
CA ASN A 2 9.16 -4.87 -13.01
C ASN A 2 9.42 -3.53 -12.30
N ILE A 3 9.03 -2.41 -12.90
CA ILE A 3 9.20 -1.06 -12.32
C ILE A 3 8.57 -0.99 -10.92
N LEU A 4 7.47 -1.72 -10.75
CA LEU A 4 6.66 -1.72 -9.54
C LEU A 4 7.37 -2.40 -8.35
N SER A 5 8.06 -3.52 -8.58
CA SER A 5 8.89 -4.13 -7.52
C SER A 5 10.06 -3.22 -7.16
N GLY A 6 10.69 -2.59 -8.16
CA GLY A 6 11.77 -1.61 -7.94
C GLY A 6 11.34 -0.43 -7.07
N LEU A 7 10.11 0.08 -7.24
CA LEU A 7 9.58 1.15 -6.39
C LEU A 7 9.49 0.72 -4.93
N PHE A 8 8.84 -0.41 -4.65
CA PHE A 8 8.68 -0.87 -3.27
C PHE A 8 10.00 -1.27 -2.61
N GLU A 9 10.92 -1.84 -3.38
CA GLU A 9 12.24 -2.24 -2.87
C GLU A 9 13.20 -1.06 -2.66
N ALA A 10 13.01 0.05 -3.37
CA ALA A 10 13.84 1.25 -3.22
C ALA A 10 13.79 1.86 -1.81
N VAL A 11 12.73 1.60 -1.04
CA VAL A 11 12.63 2.05 0.35
C VAL A 11 13.58 1.25 1.27
N GLY A 12 13.99 0.04 0.86
CA GLY A 12 15.03 -0.73 1.54
C GLY A 12 14.66 -1.23 2.94
N LEU A 13 13.36 -1.38 3.25
CA LEU A 13 12.92 -1.74 4.60
C LEU A 13 12.88 -3.25 4.86
N TYR A 14 12.77 -4.09 3.84
CA TYR A 14 12.67 -5.56 4.01
C TYR A 14 13.72 -6.28 3.16
N SER A 15 13.94 -7.56 3.45
CA SER A 15 14.90 -8.41 2.72
C SER A 15 14.49 -8.57 1.26
N THR A 16 15.34 -8.14 0.32
CA THR A 16 15.02 -8.15 -1.12
C THR A 16 15.55 -9.38 -1.85
N SER A 17 16.83 -9.71 -1.69
CA SER A 17 17.45 -10.92 -2.26
C SER A 17 17.49 -12.06 -1.24
N GLY A 18 17.11 -13.27 -1.65
CA GLY A 18 17.01 -14.44 -0.77
C GLY A 18 16.02 -14.29 0.40
N GLY A 19 15.09 -13.34 0.29
CA GLY A 19 14.17 -12.97 1.35
C GLY A 19 12.78 -12.59 0.82
N LEU A 20 12.07 -11.74 1.55
CA LEU A 20 10.66 -11.46 1.28
C LEU A 20 10.41 -10.89 -0.13
N GLY A 21 11.33 -10.09 -0.67
CA GLY A 21 11.18 -9.47 -1.99
C GLY A 21 11.03 -10.47 -3.13
N GLU A 22 11.76 -11.59 -3.08
CA GLU A 22 11.63 -12.66 -4.08
C GLU A 22 10.30 -13.40 -3.97
N HIS A 23 9.80 -13.63 -2.75
CA HIS A 23 8.43 -14.14 -2.53
C HIS A 23 7.38 -13.20 -3.12
N LEU A 24 7.48 -11.90 -2.84
CA LEU A 24 6.53 -10.88 -3.32
C LEU A 24 6.57 -10.67 -4.85
N ARG A 25 7.69 -10.97 -5.50
CA ARG A 25 7.80 -11.00 -6.97
C ARG A 25 7.04 -12.18 -7.59
N GLY A 26 6.62 -13.17 -6.78
CA GLY A 26 5.88 -14.34 -7.22
C GLY A 26 6.75 -15.58 -7.42
N LEU A 27 7.84 -15.72 -6.66
CA LEU A 27 8.64 -16.95 -6.67
C LEU A 27 7.77 -18.12 -6.19
N ASP A 28 7.76 -19.20 -6.99
CA ASP A 28 6.98 -20.39 -6.68
C ASP A 28 7.52 -21.12 -5.45
N VAL A 29 6.68 -21.94 -4.81
CA VAL A 29 7.05 -22.74 -3.62
C VAL A 29 8.18 -23.72 -3.92
N ASN A 30 8.29 -24.17 -5.17
CA ASN A 30 9.35 -25.07 -5.61
C ASN A 30 10.69 -24.35 -5.88
N CYS A 31 10.81 -23.04 -5.62
CA CYS A 31 12.03 -22.24 -5.80
C CYS A 31 12.58 -22.17 -7.25
N GLN A 32 11.85 -22.66 -8.25
CA GLN A 32 12.37 -22.81 -9.62
C GLN A 32 12.01 -21.67 -10.56
N THR A 33 10.81 -21.09 -10.45
CA THR A 33 10.32 -20.07 -11.39
C THR A 33 9.45 -19.01 -10.70
N PHE A 34 9.35 -17.82 -11.30
CA PHE A 34 8.43 -16.76 -10.88
C PHE A 34 7.06 -16.95 -11.56
N SER A 35 6.35 -18.00 -11.16
CA SER A 35 5.06 -18.40 -11.76
C SER A 35 3.85 -17.79 -11.06
N ARG A 36 4.00 -17.34 -9.81
CA ARG A 36 2.89 -16.81 -9.01
C ARG A 36 2.62 -15.34 -9.35
N GLN A 37 1.38 -14.92 -9.08
CA GLN A 37 1.01 -13.51 -9.21
C GLN A 37 1.82 -12.67 -8.23
N SER A 38 2.36 -11.54 -8.70
CA SER A 38 3.14 -10.65 -7.83
C SER A 38 2.25 -9.91 -6.84
N ALA A 39 2.52 -10.11 -5.55
CA ALA A 39 1.91 -9.39 -4.44
C ALA A 39 2.07 -7.87 -4.59
N TYR A 40 3.20 -7.41 -5.15
CA TYR A 40 3.41 -5.98 -5.44
C TYR A 40 2.30 -5.38 -6.30
N SER A 41 1.91 -6.06 -7.38
CA SER A 41 0.87 -5.58 -8.28
C SER A 41 -0.50 -5.54 -7.60
N ILE A 42 -0.80 -6.55 -6.78
CA ILE A 42 -2.05 -6.63 -6.01
C ILE A 42 -2.12 -5.47 -5.01
N VAL A 43 -1.09 -5.32 -4.17
CA VAL A 43 -1.00 -4.26 -3.15
C VAL A 43 -1.08 -2.88 -3.79
N PHE A 44 -0.40 -2.65 -4.90
CA PHE A 44 -0.46 -1.37 -5.60
C PHE A 44 -1.84 -1.06 -6.17
N LEU A 45 -2.54 -2.05 -6.75
CA LEU A 45 -3.90 -1.88 -7.23
C LEU A 45 -4.85 -1.51 -6.08
N PHE A 46 -4.77 -2.23 -4.95
CA PHE A 46 -5.55 -1.92 -3.76
C PHE A 46 -5.21 -0.54 -3.19
N MET A 47 -3.94 -0.16 -3.18
CA MET A 47 -3.50 1.18 -2.76
C MET A 47 -4.14 2.27 -3.60
N ILE A 48 -4.23 2.11 -4.92
CA ILE A 48 -4.91 3.08 -5.77
C ILE A 48 -6.42 3.12 -5.44
N LEU A 49 -7.07 1.95 -5.43
CA LEU A 49 -8.53 1.85 -5.28
C LEU A 49 -9.01 2.34 -3.91
N VAL A 50 -8.40 1.86 -2.82
CA VAL A 50 -8.80 2.21 -1.44
C VAL A 50 -8.63 3.69 -1.19
N ASN A 51 -7.46 4.26 -1.51
CA ASN A 51 -7.23 5.69 -1.32
C ASN A 51 -8.12 6.53 -2.24
N ALA A 52 -8.36 6.11 -3.49
CA ALA A 52 -9.29 6.81 -4.37
C ALA A 52 -10.71 6.84 -3.77
N VAL A 53 -11.23 5.71 -3.29
CA VAL A 53 -12.56 5.62 -2.68
C VAL A 53 -12.65 6.50 -1.43
N ILE A 54 -11.66 6.42 -0.53
CA ILE A 54 -11.65 7.20 0.72
C ILE A 54 -11.56 8.70 0.42
N MET A 55 -10.62 9.11 -0.44
CA MET A 55 -10.41 10.53 -0.75
C MET A 55 -11.56 11.13 -1.56
N LEU A 56 -12.13 10.38 -2.51
CA LEU A 56 -13.34 10.83 -3.22
C LEU A 56 -14.53 10.95 -2.28
N ASN A 57 -14.70 10.03 -1.32
CA ASN A 57 -15.74 10.15 -0.31
C ASN A 57 -15.53 11.38 0.59
N TYR A 58 -14.29 11.67 0.96
CA TYR A 58 -13.91 12.87 1.70
C TYR A 58 -14.28 14.16 0.97
N TYR A 59 -13.88 14.29 -0.31
CA TYR A 59 -14.04 15.53 -1.07
C TYR A 59 -15.42 15.72 -1.72
N TYR A 60 -16.08 14.65 -2.15
CA TYR A 60 -17.33 14.71 -2.92
C TYR A 60 -18.48 13.94 -2.29
N GLY A 61 -18.20 13.03 -1.36
CA GLY A 61 -19.19 12.16 -0.74
C GLY A 61 -19.77 12.68 0.58
N LEU A 62 -20.03 11.73 1.48
CA LEU A 62 -20.74 11.96 2.74
C LEU A 62 -19.96 12.86 3.71
N LEU A 63 -18.63 12.77 3.67
CA LEU A 63 -17.72 13.50 4.56
C LEU A 63 -17.42 14.93 4.07
N ASN A 64 -18.03 15.36 2.98
CA ASN A 64 -17.88 16.72 2.44
C ASN A 64 -18.63 17.80 3.26
N ARG A 65 -19.31 17.44 4.36
CA ARG A 65 -20.14 18.36 5.17
C ARG A 65 -19.38 18.86 6.40
N HIS A 66 -19.65 20.10 6.85
CA HIS A 66 -19.17 20.55 8.16
C HIS A 66 -19.73 19.63 9.27
N PRO A 67 -18.94 19.17 10.25
CA PRO A 67 -17.58 19.60 10.63
C PRO A 67 -16.42 18.77 10.03
N PHE A 68 -16.70 17.83 9.12
CA PHE A 68 -15.76 16.84 8.61
C PHE A 68 -14.75 17.40 7.58
N ASN A 69 -14.86 18.67 7.22
CA ASN A 69 -13.98 19.36 6.27
C ASN A 69 -12.73 20.01 6.91
N LYS A 70 -12.36 19.60 8.12
CA LYS A 70 -11.18 20.09 8.85
C LYS A 70 -9.94 19.22 8.59
N LEU A 71 -8.75 19.79 8.78
CA LEU A 71 -7.47 19.09 8.62
C LEU A 71 -7.39 17.79 9.42
N GLY A 72 -7.91 17.77 10.65
CA GLY A 72 -7.92 16.57 11.48
C GLY A 72 -8.70 15.41 10.86
N TRP A 73 -9.86 15.70 10.24
CA TRP A 73 -10.65 14.68 9.55
C TRP A 73 -10.00 14.20 8.25
N TRP A 74 -9.30 15.10 7.54
CA TRP A 74 -8.48 14.69 6.41
C TRP A 74 -7.37 13.73 6.84
N LEU A 75 -6.62 14.06 7.89
CA LEU A 75 -5.57 13.20 8.44
C LEU A 75 -6.13 11.84 8.86
N ILE A 76 -7.30 11.80 9.52
CA ILE A 76 -7.97 10.54 9.87
C ILE A 76 -8.24 9.69 8.62
N ASN A 77 -8.74 10.29 7.53
CA ASN A 77 -8.98 9.54 6.29
C ASN A 77 -7.69 9.01 5.67
N VAL A 78 -6.64 9.83 5.61
CA VAL A 78 -5.32 9.40 5.11
C VAL A 78 -4.75 8.26 5.94
N PHE A 79 -4.76 8.38 7.27
CA PHE A 79 -4.26 7.33 8.16
C PHE A 79 -5.13 6.07 8.10
N THR A 80 -6.45 6.21 7.94
CA THR A 80 -7.35 5.07 7.76
C THR A 80 -7.02 4.32 6.48
N GLY A 81 -6.84 5.02 5.36
CA GLY A 81 -6.42 4.41 4.09
C GLY A 81 -5.06 3.72 4.21
N ALA A 82 -4.08 4.40 4.79
CA ALA A 82 -2.74 3.84 5.02
C ALA A 82 -2.79 2.59 5.92
N PHE A 83 -3.62 2.58 6.95
CA PHE A 83 -3.80 1.42 7.83
C PHE A 83 -4.46 0.23 7.12
N ILE A 84 -5.48 0.48 6.28
CA ILE A 84 -6.09 -0.59 5.46
C ILE A 84 -5.05 -1.19 4.51
N ILE A 85 -4.26 -0.35 3.83
CA ILE A 85 -3.21 -0.82 2.91
C ILE A 85 -2.10 -1.56 3.66
N TYR A 86 -1.71 -1.08 4.83
CA TYR A 86 -0.80 -1.80 5.73
C TYR A 86 -1.29 -3.22 5.99
N LEU A 87 -2.56 -3.37 6.38
CA LEU A 87 -3.14 -4.69 6.71
C LEU A 87 -3.16 -5.61 5.49
N ILE A 88 -3.57 -5.11 4.31
CA ILE A 88 -3.58 -5.91 3.08
C ILE A 88 -2.17 -6.41 2.75
N ALA A 89 -1.19 -5.50 2.76
CA ALA A 89 0.20 -5.82 2.44
C ALA A 89 0.87 -6.72 3.49
N TYR A 90 0.48 -6.62 4.76
CA TYR A 90 0.97 -7.48 5.83
C TYR A 90 0.38 -8.89 5.75
N LEU A 91 -0.94 -9.00 5.58
CA LEU A 91 -1.67 -10.25 5.72
C LEU A 91 -1.31 -11.28 4.65
N GLU A 92 -1.04 -10.86 3.42
CA GLU A 92 -0.70 -11.75 2.32
C GLU A 92 0.59 -12.57 2.60
N PRO A 93 1.77 -11.94 2.77
CA PRO A 93 2.99 -12.67 3.06
C PRO A 93 2.98 -13.31 4.45
N HIS A 94 2.29 -12.71 5.44
CA HIS A 94 2.17 -13.32 6.77
C HIS A 94 1.37 -14.63 6.73
N ARG A 95 0.27 -14.67 5.96
CA ARG A 95 -0.52 -15.89 5.79
C ARG A 95 0.31 -16.98 5.11
N ASP A 96 1.08 -16.63 4.09
CA ASP A 96 1.96 -17.59 3.42
C ASP A 96 3.06 -18.10 4.35
N LEU A 97 3.62 -17.22 5.19
CA LEU A 97 4.61 -17.60 6.21
C LEU A 97 4.04 -18.60 7.22
N VAL A 98 2.86 -18.33 7.78
CA VAL A 98 2.20 -19.22 8.76
C VAL A 98 1.81 -20.57 8.15
N ASN A 99 1.37 -20.57 6.90
CA ASN A 99 0.97 -21.79 6.20
C ASN A 99 2.13 -22.53 5.52
N ASN A 100 3.38 -22.06 5.65
CA ASN A 100 4.55 -22.56 4.93
C ASN A 100 4.34 -22.62 3.40
N ASN A 101 3.57 -21.69 2.85
CA ASN A 101 3.23 -21.60 1.43
C ASN A 101 4.19 -20.67 0.67
N TYR A 102 5.49 -20.84 0.90
CA TYR A 102 6.56 -20.09 0.25
C TYR A 102 7.76 -21.01 -0.01
N CYS A 103 8.71 -20.59 -0.85
CA CYS A 103 9.92 -21.37 -1.11
C CYS A 103 10.83 -21.38 0.14
N GLN A 104 11.14 -22.57 0.65
CA GLN A 104 11.86 -22.71 1.93
C GLN A 104 13.33 -22.26 1.89
N GLU A 105 13.88 -22.02 0.70
CA GLU A 105 15.21 -21.41 0.55
C GLU A 105 15.21 -19.91 0.89
N LEU A 106 14.03 -19.27 0.90
CA LEU A 106 13.88 -17.86 1.25
C LEU A 106 13.86 -17.70 2.76
N ASN A 107 14.79 -16.89 3.28
CA ASN A 107 14.85 -16.56 4.70
C ASN A 107 14.16 -15.21 4.95
N PHE A 108 12.86 -15.24 5.23
CA PHE A 108 12.13 -14.08 5.71
C PHE A 108 11.26 -14.41 6.91
N HIS A 109 11.06 -13.42 7.76
CA HIS A 109 10.33 -13.59 9.03
C HIS A 109 9.15 -12.63 9.11
N ASN A 110 8.34 -12.76 10.17
CA ASN A 110 7.22 -11.85 10.43
C ASN A 110 7.66 -10.37 10.46
N GLY A 111 8.91 -10.08 10.88
CA GLY A 111 9.48 -8.74 10.85
C GLY A 111 9.55 -8.15 9.44
N ASP A 112 9.90 -8.94 8.43
CA ASP A 112 9.92 -8.47 7.03
C ASP A 112 8.49 -8.17 6.54
N CYS A 113 7.50 -8.98 6.95
CA CYS A 113 6.09 -8.77 6.61
C CYS A 113 5.58 -7.43 7.17
N VAL A 114 5.91 -7.12 8.43
CA VAL A 114 5.58 -5.83 9.07
C VAL A 114 6.23 -4.68 8.31
N ARG A 115 7.51 -4.82 7.93
CA ARG A 115 8.25 -3.78 7.20
C ARG A 115 7.70 -3.56 5.79
N PHE A 116 7.29 -4.61 5.09
CA PHE A 116 6.60 -4.48 3.80
C PHE A 116 5.24 -3.78 3.96
N GLY A 117 4.46 -4.14 4.97
CA GLY A 117 3.23 -3.43 5.34
C GLY A 117 3.47 -1.94 5.57
N LEU A 118 4.54 -1.59 6.30
CA LEU A 118 4.93 -0.20 6.56
C LEU A 118 5.32 0.53 5.26
N THR A 119 6.10 -0.11 4.38
CA THR A 119 6.44 0.43 3.06
C THR A 119 5.17 0.76 2.27
N ALA A 120 4.21 -0.16 2.23
CA ALA A 120 2.94 0.05 1.53
C ALA A 120 2.12 1.19 2.16
N ALA A 121 2.12 1.31 3.50
CA ALA A 121 1.48 2.40 4.21
C ALA A 121 2.09 3.77 3.87
N ILE A 122 3.42 3.86 3.80
CA ILE A 122 4.13 5.08 3.40
C ILE A 122 3.72 5.51 1.98
N TYR A 123 3.72 4.58 1.03
CA TYR A 123 3.26 4.86 -0.33
C TYR A 123 1.78 5.25 -0.38
N SER A 124 0.94 4.64 0.47
CA SER A 124 -0.47 4.99 0.61
C SER A 124 -0.67 6.44 1.07
N VAL A 125 0.14 6.90 2.03
CA VAL A 125 0.12 8.30 2.48
C VAL A 125 0.54 9.24 1.35
N ILE A 126 1.65 8.95 0.68
CA ILE A 126 2.14 9.75 -0.46
C ILE A 126 1.05 9.84 -1.55
N TRP A 127 0.44 8.70 -1.90
CA TRP A 127 -0.62 8.65 -2.90
C TRP A 127 -1.87 9.45 -2.48
N SER A 128 -2.26 9.39 -1.20
CA SER A 128 -3.39 10.17 -0.69
C SER A 128 -3.14 11.68 -0.77
N VAL A 129 -1.90 12.12 -0.52
CA VAL A 129 -1.49 13.52 -0.69
C VAL A 129 -1.55 13.91 -2.17
N LEU A 130 -1.02 13.09 -3.07
CA LEU A 130 -1.06 13.35 -4.52
C LEU A 130 -2.50 13.43 -5.05
N LEU A 131 -3.38 12.51 -4.62
CA LEU A 131 -4.80 12.56 -4.96
C LEU A 131 -5.48 13.84 -4.46
N SER A 132 -5.17 14.26 -3.23
CA SER A 132 -5.69 15.51 -2.67
C SER A 132 -5.27 16.71 -3.51
N LEU A 133 -4.00 16.77 -3.91
CA LEU A 133 -3.47 17.81 -4.78
C LEU A 133 -4.12 17.80 -6.16
N PHE A 134 -4.30 16.63 -6.77
CA PHE A 134 -4.94 16.48 -8.07
C PHE A 134 -6.41 16.92 -8.05
N ILE A 135 -7.15 16.50 -7.01
CA ILE A 135 -8.55 16.90 -6.80
C ILE A 135 -8.65 18.42 -6.66
N LYS A 136 -7.75 19.03 -5.90
CA LYS A 136 -7.70 20.49 -5.74
C LYS A 136 -7.33 21.20 -7.04
N TRP A 137 -6.35 20.72 -7.79
CA TRP A 137 -5.94 21.31 -9.06
C TRP A 137 -7.11 21.39 -10.06
N LYS A 138 -7.92 20.32 -10.14
CA LYS A 138 -9.14 20.33 -10.95
C LYS A 138 -10.25 21.22 -10.37
N SER A 139 -10.25 21.42 -9.05
CA SER A 139 -11.27 22.16 -8.32
C SER A 139 -10.72 23.43 -7.69
N ILE A 140 -10.27 24.37 -8.53
CA ILE A 140 -9.71 25.68 -8.13
C ILE A 140 -10.67 26.47 -7.21
N VAL A 141 -11.97 26.18 -7.29
CA VAL A 141 -13.03 26.85 -6.51
C VAL A 141 -13.28 26.18 -5.14
N ASN A 142 -12.85 24.93 -4.92
CA ASN A 142 -13.16 24.18 -3.70
C ASN A 142 -12.16 24.52 -2.59
N LYS A 143 -12.55 25.45 -1.71
CA LYS A 143 -11.76 25.93 -0.56
C LYS A 143 -11.59 24.91 0.59
N LYS A 144 -11.80 23.61 0.35
CA LYS A 144 -11.73 22.58 1.41
C LYS A 144 -10.33 21.97 1.50
N ILE A 145 -9.82 21.99 2.74
CA ILE A 145 -8.48 21.66 3.25
C ILE A 145 -7.99 20.25 2.80
N PRO A 146 -6.67 20.00 2.66
CA PRO A 146 -5.56 20.74 3.26
C PRO A 146 -4.63 21.46 2.30
N PHE A 147 -5.13 22.10 1.24
CA PHE A 147 -4.41 23.22 0.64
C PHE A 147 -5.43 24.24 0.15
#